data_AF-A0A370H7C2-F1
#
_entry.id   AF-A0A370H7C2-F1
#
_cell.length_a   1.000
_cell.length_b   1.000
_cell.length_c   1.000
_cell.angle_alpha   90.00
_cell.angle_beta   90.00
_cell.angle_gamma   90.00
#
_symmetry.space_group_name_H-M   'P 1'
#
loop_
_entity.id
_entity.type
_entity.pdbx_description
1 polymer ?
#
loop_
_entity_poly.entity_id
_entity_poly.type
_entity_poly.pdbx_seq_one_letter_code
_entity_poly.pdbx_strand_id
1 'polypeptide(L)'
;MLNFESVEEVCESKNITLVLHPIVRKAVKGFEESFYIGLRCFLTGESDGLYFLPLETGGYVRLVFSHRRSCGGFPILRVDPLTPEGLDRIKVAYASASKTTLE
;
A
#
# COMPACT_ATOMS: atom_id res chain seq x y z
N MET A 1 -4.27 -17.42 5.63
CA MET A 1 -4.77 -16.09 5.26
C MET A 1 -3.55 -15.20 5.15
N LEU A 2 -3.32 -14.54 4.01
CA LEU A 2 -2.18 -13.64 3.88
C LEU A 2 -2.41 -12.44 4.80
N ASN A 3 -1.41 -12.12 5.61
CA ASN A 3 -1.40 -10.90 6.43
C ASN A 3 -0.42 -9.90 5.82
N PHE A 4 -0.35 -8.70 6.37
CA PHE A 4 0.59 -7.69 5.87
C PHE A 4 2.05 -8.11 6.10
N GLU A 5 2.33 -8.97 7.09
CA GLU A 5 3.69 -9.49 7.33
C GLU A 5 4.21 -10.28 6.14
N SER A 6 3.36 -11.05 5.44
CA SER A 6 3.76 -11.75 4.21
C SER A 6 4.25 -10.81 3.11
N VAL A 7 3.76 -9.56 3.08
CA VAL A 7 4.24 -8.52 2.16
C VAL A 7 5.63 -8.03 2.59
N GLU A 8 5.82 -7.81 3.88
CA GLU A 8 7.10 -7.39 4.46
C GLU A 8 8.18 -8.47 4.24
N GLU A 9 7.85 -9.74 4.48
CA GLU A 9 8.73 -10.91 4.27
C GLU A 9 9.23 -11.02 2.82
N VAL A 10 8.37 -10.80 1.81
CA VAL A 10 8.78 -10.83 0.40
C VAL A 10 9.75 -9.70 0.06
N CYS A 11 9.55 -8.52 0.64
CA CYS A 11 10.46 -7.40 0.43
C CYS A 11 11.81 -7.69 1.11
N GLU A 12 11.78 -8.18 2.35
CA GLU A 12 12.96 -8.58 3.12
C GLU A 12 13.75 -9.68 2.42
N SER A 13 13.09 -10.73 1.91
CA SER A 13 13.77 -11.83 1.19
C SER A 13 14.48 -11.37 -0.09
N LYS A 14 14.13 -10.19 -0.62
CA LYS A 14 14.75 -9.56 -1.79
C LYS A 14 15.73 -8.43 -1.43
N ASN A 15 16.00 -8.23 -0.13
CA ASN A 15 16.77 -7.10 0.41
C ASN A 15 16.20 -5.73 0.01
N ILE A 16 14.87 -5.63 -0.15
CA ILE A 16 14.17 -4.41 -0.52
C ILE A 16 13.51 -3.81 0.73
N THR A 17 13.74 -2.52 0.98
CA THR A 17 13.02 -1.80 2.03
C THR A 17 11.64 -1.38 1.53
N LEU A 18 10.57 -1.84 2.18
CA LEU A 18 9.21 -1.39 1.92
C LEU A 18 8.94 -0.05 2.64
N VAL A 19 8.51 0.96 1.88
CA VAL A 19 8.18 2.29 2.41
C VAL A 19 6.77 2.65 2.00
N LEU A 20 5.89 2.86 2.99
CA LEU A 20 4.53 3.34 2.79
C LEU A 20 4.09 4.18 3.98
N HIS A 21 3.12 5.07 3.75
CA HIS A 21 2.56 5.88 4.83
C HIS A 21 1.76 4.98 5.82
N PRO A 22 1.83 5.20 7.15
CA PRO A 22 1.12 4.36 8.13
C PRO A 22 -0.39 4.24 7.88
N ILE A 23 -1.03 5.32 7.42
CA ILE A 23 -2.46 5.27 7.05
C ILE A 23 -2.74 4.36 5.85
N VAL A 24 -1.81 4.24 4.90
CA VAL A 24 -1.94 3.32 3.77
C VAL A 24 -1.82 1.88 4.27
N ARG A 25 -0.88 1.61 5.20
CA ARG A 25 -0.77 0.30 5.86
C ARG A 25 -2.07 -0.07 6.56
N LYS A 26 -2.67 0.86 7.30
CA LYS A 26 -3.97 0.65 7.95
C LYS A 26 -5.05 0.37 6.89
N ALA A 27 -5.04 1.12 5.80
CA ALA A 27 -6.08 1.02 4.79
C ALA A 27 -6.04 -0.25 3.94
N VAL A 28 -4.86 -0.86 3.80
CA VAL A 28 -4.70 -2.17 3.13
C VAL A 28 -5.22 -3.32 4.00
N LYS A 29 -5.49 -3.12 5.29
CA LYS A 29 -6.05 -4.19 6.13
C LYS A 29 -7.41 -4.64 5.59
N GLY A 30 -7.61 -5.96 5.50
CA GLY A 30 -8.76 -6.58 4.85
C GLY A 30 -8.60 -6.78 3.33
N PHE A 31 -7.55 -6.22 2.73
CA PHE A 31 -7.21 -6.33 1.31
C PHE A 31 -5.77 -6.83 1.10
N GLU A 32 -5.19 -7.50 2.10
CA GLU A 32 -3.78 -7.91 2.11
C GLU A 32 -3.44 -8.85 0.97
N GLU A 33 -4.33 -9.80 0.65
CA GLU A 33 -4.13 -10.77 -0.43
C GLU A 33 -4.08 -10.10 -1.80
N SER A 34 -5.04 -9.22 -2.12
CA SER A 34 -5.04 -8.50 -3.40
C SER A 34 -3.84 -7.55 -3.51
N PHE A 35 -3.46 -6.91 -2.40
CA PHE A 35 -2.28 -6.06 -2.35
C PHE A 35 -0.99 -6.86 -2.57
N TYR A 36 -0.88 -8.03 -1.92
CA TYR A 36 0.25 -8.94 -2.07
C TYR A 36 0.41 -9.39 -3.53
N ILE A 37 -0.68 -9.79 -4.19
CA ILE A 37 -0.66 -10.18 -5.61
C ILE A 37 -0.15 -9.03 -6.48
N GLY A 38 -0.72 -7.83 -6.32
CA GLY A 38 -0.29 -6.66 -7.10
C GLY A 38 1.20 -6.33 -6.90
N LEU A 39 1.69 -6.42 -5.67
CA LEU A 39 3.10 -6.21 -5.33
C LEU A 39 4.00 -7.29 -5.94
N ARG A 40 3.59 -8.57 -5.90
CA ARG A 40 4.35 -9.66 -6.52
C ARG A 40 4.49 -9.46 -8.02
N CYS A 41 3.40 -9.14 -8.72
CA CYS A 41 3.41 -8.86 -10.14
C CYS A 41 4.30 -7.65 -10.48
N PHE A 42 4.30 -6.61 -9.65
CA PHE A 42 5.20 -5.47 -9.85
C PHE A 42 6.67 -5.88 -9.69
N LEU A 43 6.99 -6.63 -8.63
CA LEU A 43 8.36 -7.09 -8.37
C LEU A 43 8.90 -8.10 -9.39
N THR A 44 8.02 -8.76 -10.16
CA THR A 44 8.39 -9.66 -11.27
C THR A 44 8.40 -8.96 -12.63
N GLY A 45 8.01 -7.67 -12.70
CA GLY A 45 7.91 -6.91 -13.95
C GLY A 45 6.69 -7.25 -14.80
N GLU A 46 5.67 -7.88 -14.21
CA GLU A 46 4.43 -8.28 -14.86
C GLU A 46 3.33 -7.21 -14.78
N SER A 47 3.52 -6.14 -14.00
CA SER A 47 2.59 -5.02 -13.91
C SER A 47 3.28 -3.66 -13.89
N ASP A 48 2.51 -2.61 -14.19
CA ASP A 48 2.93 -1.21 -14.11
C ASP A 48 2.93 -0.65 -12.68
N GLY A 49 2.59 -1.48 -11.69
CA GLY A 49 2.62 -1.15 -10.28
C GLY A 49 1.38 -0.40 -9.78
N LEU A 50 0.29 -0.34 -10.54
CA LEU A 50 -0.96 0.27 -10.06
C LEU A 50 -1.76 -0.67 -9.15
N TYR A 51 -2.22 -0.15 -8.02
CA TYR A 51 -3.14 -0.85 -7.12
C TYR A 51 -4.35 0.02 -6.78
N PHE A 52 -5.55 -0.55 -6.89
CA PHE A 52 -6.81 0.16 -6.62
C PHE A 52 -7.23 -0.15 -5.19
N LEU A 53 -6.94 0.76 -4.25
CA LEU A 53 -7.30 0.63 -2.84
C LEU A 53 -8.76 1.07 -2.63
N PRO A 54 -9.68 0.17 -2.23
CA PRO A 54 -11.04 0.56 -1.88
C PRO A 54 -11.06 1.45 -0.63
N LEU A 55 -11.94 2.45 -0.60
CA LEU A 55 -12.20 3.26 0.58
C LEU A 55 -13.50 2.82 1.26
N GLU A 56 -13.54 2.81 2.58
CA GLU A 56 -14.75 2.46 3.35
C GLU A 56 -15.92 3.41 3.07
N THR A 57 -15.62 4.69 2.78
CA THR A 57 -16.62 5.70 2.41
C THR A 57 -17.15 5.55 0.97
N GLY A 58 -16.72 4.51 0.25
CA GLY A 58 -17.02 4.29 -1.15
C GLY A 58 -15.96 4.83 -2.11
N GLY A 59 -15.89 4.22 -3.29
CA GLY A 59 -14.88 4.50 -4.32
C GLY A 59 -13.51 3.92 -3.99
N TYR A 60 -12.48 4.41 -4.68
CA TYR A 60 -11.10 3.96 -4.49
C TYR A 60 -10.08 5.10 -4.59
N VAL A 61 -8.88 4.83 -4.10
CA VAL A 61 -7.66 5.60 -4.35
C VAL A 61 -6.67 4.70 -5.09
N ARG A 62 -6.03 5.23 -6.13
CA ARG A 62 -4.97 4.52 -6.83
C ARG A 62 -3.68 4.70 -6.06
N LEU A 63 -3.05 3.60 -5.67
CA LEU A 63 -1.68 3.55 -5.19
C LEU A 63 -0.77 3.17 -6.35
N VAL A 64 0.46 3.63 -6.29
CA VAL A 64 1.53 3.25 -7.22
C VAL A 64 2.69 2.64 -6.45
N PHE A 65 3.13 1.48 -6.92
CA PHE A 65 4.38 0.87 -6.52
C PHE A 65 5.52 1.46 -7.35
N SER A 66 6.59 1.90 -6.69
CA SER A 66 7.74 2.46 -7.38
C SER A 66 9.04 1.92 -6.81
N HIS A 67 9.95 1.55 -7.72
CA HIS A 67 11.33 1.25 -7.36
C HIS A 67 12.11 2.53 -7.19
N ARG A 68 12.75 2.68 -6.03
CA ARG A 68 13.70 3.74 -5.74
C ARG A 68 14.99 3.15 -5.19
N ARG A 69 16.02 3.99 -5.13
CA ARG A 69 17.27 3.68 -4.43
C ARG A 69 17.54 4.78 -3.43
N SER A 70 18.01 4.40 -2.25
CA SER A 70 18.56 5.39 -1.31
C SER A 70 19.88 5.97 -1.83
N CYS A 71 20.38 7.03 -1.18
CA CYS A 71 21.70 7.58 -1.50
C CYS A 71 22.83 6.54 -1.34
N GLY A 72 22.65 5.55 -0.47
CA GLY A 72 23.59 4.43 -0.28
C GLY A 72 23.39 3.27 -1.27
N GLY A 73 22.48 3.39 -2.23
CA GLY A 73 22.23 2.37 -3.25
C GLY A 73 21.30 1.23 -2.83
N PHE A 74 20.77 1.24 -1.60
CA PHE A 74 19.81 0.24 -1.11
C PHE A 74 18.48 0.34 -1.87
N PRO A 75 17.91 -0.78 -2.33
CA PRO A 75 16.66 -0.77 -3.08
C PRO A 75 15.48 -0.51 -2.14
N ILE A 76 14.56 0.34 -2.60
CA ILE A 76 13.36 0.73 -1.89
C ILE A 76 12.17 0.43 -2.78
N LEU A 77 11.17 -0.26 -2.24
CA LEU A 77 9.83 -0.33 -2.82
C LEU A 77 8.96 0.68 -2.10
N ARG A 78 8.56 1.73 -2.80
CA ARG A 78 7.74 2.80 -2.23
C ARG A 78 6.31 2.71 -2.74
N VAL A 79 5.36 2.86 -1.82
CA VAL A 79 3.93 2.85 -2.11
C VAL A 79 3.35 4.21 -1.74
N ASP A 80 2.93 4.97 -2.75
CA ASP A 80 2.32 6.28 -2.58
C ASP A 80 0.98 6.33 -3.33
N PRO A 81 0.06 7.22 -2.94
CA PRO A 81 -1.08 7.56 -3.78
C PRO A 81 -0.60 8.17 -5.11
N LEU A 82 -1.28 7.82 -6.20
CA LEU A 82 -0.95 8.31 -7.53
C LEU A 82 -1.15 9.83 -7.66
N THR A 83 -2.11 10.40 -6.93
CA THR A 83 -2.39 11.84 -6.93
C THR A 83 -2.06 12.46 -5.57
N PRO A 84 -1.69 13.76 -5.54
CA PRO A 84 -1.36 14.45 -4.29
C PRO A 84 -2.48 14.39 -3.24
N GLU A 85 -3.74 14.46 -3.68
CA GLU A 85 -4.92 14.46 -2.82
C GLU A 85 -5.26 13.05 -2.31
N GLY A 86 -4.68 12.01 -2.90
CA GLY A 86 -5.01 10.62 -2.58
C GLY A 86 -4.71 10.27 -1.12
N LEU A 87 -3.63 10.82 -0.55
CA LEU A 87 -3.30 10.57 0.86
C LEU A 87 -4.35 11.16 1.80
N ASP A 88 -4.83 12.37 1.49
CA ASP A 88 -5.82 13.05 2.31
C ASP A 88 -7.19 12.36 2.19
N ARG A 89 -7.55 11.84 1.02
CA ARG A 89 -8.74 11.00 0.86
C ARG A 89 -8.69 9.74 1.73
N ILE A 90 -7.54 9.06 1.80
CA ILE A 90 -7.36 7.90 2.68
C ILE A 90 -7.49 8.32 4.15
N LYS A 91 -6.84 9.43 4.55
CA LYS A 91 -6.96 9.94 5.92
C LYS A 91 -8.40 10.24 6.32
N VAL A 92 -9.16 10.92 5.44
CA VAL A 92 -10.57 11.26 5.70
C VAL A 92 -11.39 10.00 5.90
N ALA A 93 -11.27 9.02 4.99
CA ALA A 93 -12.03 7.76 5.08
C ALA A 93 -11.77 7.00 6.39
N TYR A 94 -10.51 6.97 6.84
CA TYR A 94 -10.12 6.24 8.06
C TYR A 94 -10.23 7.07 9.36
N ALA A 95 -10.39 8.38 9.26
CA ALA A 95 -10.75 9.24 10.38
C ALA A 95 -12.25 9.14 10.70
N SER A 96 -13.12 9.03 9.70
CA SER A 96 -14.56 8.83 9.89
C SER A 96 -14.93 7.46 10.45
N ALA A 97 -14.21 6.41 10.05
CA ALA A 97 -14.42 5.04 10.53
C ALA A 97 -14.23 4.88 12.05
N SER A 98 -13.40 5.75 12.64
CA SER A 98 -13.13 5.73 14.09
C SER A 98 -14.28 6.33 14.92
N LYS A 99 -15.29 6.94 14.29
CA LYS A 99 -16.45 7.54 14.97
C LYS A 99 -17.70 6.65 14.97
N THR A 100 -17.72 5.55 14.22
CA THR A 100 -18.92 4.71 14.03
C THR A 100 -19.00 3.51 14.98
N THR A 101 -18.02 3.31 15.87
CA THR A 101 -18.03 2.18 16.85
C THR A 101 -18.67 2.55 18.20
N LEU A 102 -19.52 3.58 18.24
CA LEU A 102 -20.25 3.98 19.45
C LEU A 102 -21.73 4.20 19.14
N GLU A 103 -22.45 3.13 18.78
CA GLU A 103 -23.91 3.02 18.98
C GLU A 103 -24.26 1.57 19.36
#